data_AF-A0A256ZTU2-F1
#
_entry.id   AF-A0A256ZTU2-F1
#
_cell.length_a   1.000
_cell.length_b   1.000
_cell.length_c   1.000
_cell.angle_alpha   90.00
_cell.angle_beta   90.00
_cell.angle_gamma   90.00
#
_symmetry.space_group_name_H-M   'P 1'
#
loop_
_entity.id
_entity.type
_entity.pdbx_description
1 polymer ?
#
loop_
_entity_poly.entity_id
_entity_poly.type
_entity_poly.pdbx_seq_one_letter_code
_entity_poly.pdbx_strand_id
1 'polypeptide(L)'
;MNSIVYSEVIYIAIKLLTRKKAYELKENPESIKKAYELKENPESIKNAIKAISKHAEFIQTYFKELEINDKVKQIAIEIMKEYGLLPNDALIAATCKYYGIDVILTFDEDFKRIPWLKTLP
;
A
#
# COMPACT_ATOMS: atom_id res chain seq x y z
N MET A 1 -1.77 1.65 -9.14
CA MET A 1 -1.89 2.05 -7.72
C MET A 1 -2.64 3.39 -7.63
N ASN A 2 -3.53 3.57 -6.65
CA ASN A 2 -4.16 4.88 -6.41
C ASN A 2 -3.05 5.91 -6.09
N SER A 3 -3.03 7.06 -6.78
CA SER A 3 -1.99 8.09 -6.63
C SER A 3 -1.87 8.62 -5.19
N ILE A 4 -2.96 8.59 -4.43
CA ILE A 4 -2.99 8.96 -3.01
C ILE A 4 -2.20 7.94 -2.18
N VAL A 5 -2.47 6.65 -2.37
CA VAL A 5 -1.80 5.56 -1.65
C VAL A 5 -0.31 5.52 -2.01
N TYR A 6 0.03 5.73 -3.28
CA TYR A 6 1.43 5.81 -3.70
C TYR A 6 2.19 6.95 -3.00
N SER A 7 1.60 8.15 -2.99
CA SER A 7 2.18 9.31 -2.33
C SER A 7 2.39 9.08 -0.83
N GLU A 8 1.39 8.48 -0.17
CA GLU A 8 1.43 8.21 1.27
C GLU A 8 2.49 7.17 1.65
N VAL A 9 2.60 6.08 0.87
CA VAL A 9 3.64 5.05 1.06
C VAL A 9 5.05 5.64 0.89
N ILE A 10 5.26 6.46 -0.15
CA ILE A 10 6.55 7.12 -0.39
C ILE A 10 6.88 8.09 0.76
N TYR A 11 5.89 8.86 1.24
CA TYR A 11 6.08 9.77 2.36
C TYR A 11 6.46 9.03 3.65
N ILE A 12 5.79 7.92 3.96
CA ILE A 12 6.11 7.06 5.12
C ILE A 12 7.51 6.45 4.98
N ALA A 13 7.89 5.97 3.79
CA ALA A 13 9.22 5.40 3.55
C ALA A 13 10.33 6.44 3.76
N ILE A 14 10.17 7.66 3.25
CA ILE A 14 11.10 8.78 3.48
C ILE A 14 11.19 9.09 4.99
N LYS A 15 10.06 9.09 5.70
CA LYS A 15 10.01 9.33 7.15
C LYS A 15 10.79 8.27 7.94
N LEU A 16 10.63 6.99 7.59
CA LEU A 16 11.32 5.88 8.26
C LEU A 16 12.84 5.91 8.01
N LEU A 17 13.26 6.19 6.78
CA LEU A 17 14.69 6.23 6.42
C LEU A 17 15.42 7.45 6.97
N THR A 18 14.71 8.57 7.21
CA THR A 18 15.28 9.78 7.82
C THR A 18 15.31 9.76 9.36
N ARG A 19 14.81 8.68 10.00
CA ARG A 19 14.81 8.46 11.46
C ARG A 19 14.14 9.57 12.31
N LYS A 20 13.18 10.31 11.76
CA LYS A 20 12.39 11.30 12.53
C LYS A 20 11.16 10.64 13.18
N LYS A 21 11.00 10.79 14.51
CA LYS A 21 9.99 10.10 15.34
C LYS A 21 8.55 10.42 14.92
N ALA A 22 7.66 9.42 15.02
CA ALA A 22 6.33 9.44 14.44
C ALA A 22 5.19 9.99 15.32
N TYR A 23 5.41 10.31 16.61
CA TYR A 23 4.31 10.55 17.56
C TYR A 23 3.76 11.99 17.65
N GLU A 24 4.23 12.96 16.87
CA GLU A 24 3.81 14.38 17.02
C GLU A 24 2.86 14.90 15.93
N LEU A 25 2.25 14.03 15.10
CA LEU A 25 1.56 14.50 13.89
C LEU A 25 0.12 14.02 13.70
N LYS A 26 -0.54 13.58 14.77
CA LYS A 26 -2.00 13.60 14.78
C LYS A 26 -2.46 14.79 15.63
N GLU A 27 -3.01 15.78 14.92
CA GLU A 27 -3.85 16.88 15.41
C GLU A 27 -3.21 18.17 15.97
N ASN A 28 -2.29 18.83 15.24
CA ASN A 28 -2.10 20.27 15.48
C ASN A 28 -1.49 21.03 14.27
N PRO A 29 -1.83 22.32 14.04
CA PRO A 29 -1.32 23.16 12.95
C PRO A 29 0.22 23.33 12.89
N GLU A 30 0.96 22.97 13.95
CA GLU A 30 2.43 22.96 13.96
C GLU A 30 3.04 21.92 13.02
N SER A 31 2.28 20.88 12.67
CA SER A 31 2.66 19.85 11.69
C SER A 31 2.98 20.39 10.30
N ILE A 32 2.31 21.47 9.89
CA ILE A 32 2.57 22.17 8.63
C ILE A 32 3.95 22.85 8.69
N LYS A 33 4.29 23.48 9.82
CA LYS A 33 5.60 24.13 10.05
C LYS A 33 6.78 23.15 9.95
N LYS A 34 6.59 21.92 10.43
CA LYS A 34 7.62 20.85 10.40
C LYS A 34 7.81 20.21 9.02
N ALA A 35 6.76 20.22 8.18
CA ALA A 35 6.89 19.87 6.76
C ALA A 35 7.72 20.93 5.99
N TYR A 36 7.69 22.19 6.40
CA TYR A 36 8.62 23.22 5.91
C TYR A 36 10.07 23.01 6.40
N GLU A 37 10.31 22.44 7.57
CA GLU A 37 11.67 22.08 8.03
C GLU A 37 12.30 20.93 7.21
N LEU A 38 11.51 20.03 6.60
CA LEU A 38 12.04 19.01 5.68
C LEU A 38 12.58 19.62 4.38
N LYS A 39 12.16 20.83 4.01
CA LYS A 39 12.71 21.58 2.87
C LYS A 39 14.14 22.09 3.13
N GLU A 40 14.63 22.09 4.37
CA GLU A 40 15.94 22.67 4.72
C GLU A 40 17.14 21.76 4.44
N ASN A 41 16.94 20.50 4.06
CA ASN A 41 18.05 19.66 3.60
C ASN A 41 17.67 18.78 2.40
N PRO A 42 17.63 19.37 1.19
CA PRO A 42 17.39 18.65 -0.06
C PRO A 42 18.30 17.43 -0.24
N GLU A 43 19.51 17.46 0.32
CA GLU A 43 20.48 16.38 0.19
C GLU A 43 20.08 15.13 1.01
N SER A 44 19.45 15.32 2.17
CA SER A 44 18.88 14.21 2.95
C SER A 44 17.72 13.54 2.22
N ILE A 45 16.88 14.32 1.53
CA ILE A 45 15.79 13.79 0.70
C ILE A 45 16.34 13.02 -0.50
N LYS A 46 17.32 13.57 -1.22
CA LYS A 46 17.96 12.87 -2.35
C LYS A 46 18.61 11.56 -1.92
N ASN A 47 19.28 11.54 -0.78
CA ASN A 47 19.89 10.32 -0.24
C ASN A 47 18.84 9.27 0.15
N ALA A 48 17.73 9.69 0.76
CA ALA A 48 16.61 8.80 1.06
C ALA A 48 15.96 8.26 -0.22
N ILE A 49 15.72 9.11 -1.23
CA ILE A 49 15.19 8.69 -2.53
C ILE A 49 16.16 7.70 -3.18
N LYS A 50 17.47 7.98 -3.25
CA LYS A 50 18.47 7.08 -3.82
C LYS A 50 18.50 5.71 -3.13
N ALA A 51 18.31 5.68 -1.81
CA ALA A 51 18.19 4.44 -1.05
C ALA A 51 16.91 3.68 -1.39
N ILE A 52 15.77 4.36 -1.52
CA ILE A 52 14.49 3.76 -1.93
C ILE A 52 14.51 3.32 -3.40
N SER A 53 15.14 4.08 -4.30
CA SER A 53 15.18 3.81 -5.74
C SER A 53 15.72 2.41 -6.04
N LYS A 54 16.76 1.99 -5.31
CA LYS A 54 17.30 0.62 -5.44
C LYS A 54 16.28 -0.45 -5.02
N HIS A 55 15.44 -0.16 -4.03
CA HIS A 55 14.35 -1.06 -3.62
C HIS A 55 13.16 -0.99 -4.58
N ALA A 56 12.87 0.18 -5.16
CA ALA A 56 11.84 0.35 -6.17
C ALA A 56 12.18 -0.41 -7.45
N GLU A 57 13.45 -0.37 -7.89
CA GLU A 57 13.96 -1.20 -9.00
C GLU A 57 13.78 -2.69 -8.72
N PHE A 58 14.11 -3.15 -7.50
CA PHE A 58 13.88 -4.54 -7.09
C PHE A 58 12.39 -4.90 -7.21
N ILE A 59 11.49 -4.09 -6.67
CA ILE A 59 10.04 -4.36 -6.75
C ILE A 59 9.60 -4.41 -8.22
N GLN A 60 10.00 -3.45 -9.05
CA GLN A 60 9.62 -3.41 -10.47
C GLN A 60 10.22 -4.56 -11.29
N THR A 61 11.38 -5.09 -10.88
CA THR A 61 12.06 -6.18 -11.58
C THR A 61 11.42 -7.53 -11.27
N TYR A 62 11.05 -7.76 -10.00
CA TYR A 62 10.61 -9.08 -9.54
C TYR A 62 9.09 -9.21 -9.34
N PHE A 63 8.37 -8.09 -9.26
CA PHE A 63 6.94 -8.07 -9.03
C PHE A 63 6.20 -7.39 -10.17
N LYS A 64 5.06 -7.96 -10.52
CA LYS A 64 4.13 -7.37 -11.48
C LYS A 64 3.04 -6.63 -10.72
N GLU A 65 2.89 -5.34 -10.99
CA GLU A 65 1.76 -4.57 -10.49
C GLU A 65 0.47 -4.94 -11.24
N LEU A 66 -0.61 -5.16 -10.50
CA LEU A 66 -1.93 -5.44 -11.05
C LEU A 66 -2.83 -4.21 -10.95
N GLU A 67 -3.58 -3.94 -12.01
CA GLU A 67 -4.42 -2.76 -12.10
C GLU A 67 -5.77 -3.00 -11.40
N ILE A 68 -6.17 -2.04 -10.57
CA ILE A 68 -7.52 -1.99 -10.00
C ILE A 68 -8.40 -1.12 -10.91
N ASN A 69 -9.05 -1.78 -11.87
CA ASN A 69 -10.01 -1.14 -12.78
C ASN A 69 -11.45 -1.21 -12.22
N ASP A 70 -12.41 -0.64 -12.95
CA ASP A 70 -13.80 -0.59 -12.49
C ASP A 70 -14.46 -1.97 -12.39
N LYS A 71 -14.03 -2.96 -13.18
CA LYS A 71 -14.49 -4.35 -13.04
C LYS A 71 -14.02 -4.95 -11.72
N VAL A 72 -12.77 -4.71 -11.34
CA VAL A 72 -12.24 -5.14 -10.02
C VAL A 72 -13.05 -4.51 -8.89
N LYS A 73 -13.36 -3.21 -8.98
CA LYS A 73 -14.18 -2.53 -7.96
C LYS A 73 -15.59 -3.12 -7.86
N GLN A 74 -16.22 -3.46 -8.99
CA GLN A 74 -17.52 -4.13 -9.01
C GLN A 74 -17.47 -5.51 -8.37
N ILE A 75 -16.45 -6.31 -8.72
CA ILE A 75 -16.22 -7.63 -8.10
C ILE A 75 -15.99 -7.49 -6.58
N ALA A 76 -15.28 -6.45 -6.15
CA ALA A 76 -15.02 -6.20 -4.73
C ALA A 76 -16.33 -5.97 -3.96
N ILE A 77 -17.28 -5.20 -4.50
CA ILE A 77 -18.59 -4.99 -3.86
C ILE A 77 -19.32 -6.33 -3.68
N GLU A 78 -19.27 -7.21 -4.67
CA GLU A 78 -19.91 -8.53 -4.56
C GLU A 78 -19.20 -9.43 -3.53
N ILE A 79 -17.87 -9.42 -3.50
CA ILE A 79 -17.07 -10.13 -2.49
C ILE A 79 -17.36 -9.62 -1.07
N MET A 80 -17.51 -8.30 -0.88
CA MET A 80 -17.89 -7.72 0.41
C MET A 80 -19.24 -8.25 0.89
N LYS A 81 -20.22 -8.30 0.00
CA LYS A 81 -21.57 -8.82 0.31
C LYS A 81 -21.55 -10.32 0.61
N GLU A 82 -20.78 -11.08 -0.17
CA GLU A 82 -20.77 -12.55 -0.10
C GLU A 82 -19.98 -13.07 1.10
N TYR A 83 -18.82 -12.48 1.40
CA TYR A 83 -17.87 -12.99 2.40
C TYR A 83 -17.68 -12.07 3.61
N GLY A 84 -18.33 -10.90 3.63
CA GLY A 84 -18.29 -9.96 4.76
C GLY A 84 -16.91 -9.34 4.99
N LEU A 85 -16.14 -9.15 3.90
CA LEU A 85 -14.81 -8.54 3.96
C LEU A 85 -14.90 -7.01 3.96
N LEU A 86 -13.91 -6.38 4.60
CA LEU A 86 -13.74 -4.94 4.52
C LEU A 86 -13.29 -4.53 3.10
N PRO A 87 -13.50 -3.26 2.70
CA PRO A 87 -13.25 -2.82 1.32
C PRO A 87 -11.85 -3.14 0.79
N ASN A 88 -10.81 -3.04 1.62
CA ASN A 88 -9.44 -3.30 1.20
C ASN A 88 -9.21 -4.79 0.91
N ASP A 89 -9.64 -5.68 1.79
CA ASP A 89 -9.45 -7.12 1.62
C ASP A 89 -10.31 -7.65 0.47
N ALA A 90 -11.50 -7.09 0.31
CA ALA A 90 -12.35 -7.38 -0.83
C ALA A 90 -11.73 -6.90 -2.16
N LEU A 91 -11.05 -5.76 -2.19
CA LEU A 91 -10.31 -5.30 -3.38
C LEU A 91 -9.13 -6.22 -3.71
N ILE A 92 -8.42 -6.72 -2.71
CA ILE A 92 -7.33 -7.70 -2.90
C ILE A 92 -7.89 -8.98 -3.49
N ALA A 93 -8.92 -9.57 -2.87
CA ALA A 93 -9.56 -10.78 -3.37
C ALA A 93 -10.18 -10.58 -4.77
N ALA A 94 -10.83 -9.44 -5.01
CA ALA A 94 -11.38 -9.11 -6.33
C ALA A 94 -10.30 -9.01 -7.41
N THR A 95 -9.14 -8.46 -7.07
CA THR A 95 -7.98 -8.42 -7.96
C THR A 95 -7.52 -9.83 -8.27
N CYS A 96 -7.38 -10.70 -7.26
CA CYS A 96 -7.05 -12.10 -7.47
C CYS A 96 -8.04 -12.78 -8.42
N LYS A 97 -9.35 -12.64 -8.16
CA LYS A 97 -10.41 -13.21 -8.99
C LYS A 97 -10.37 -12.72 -10.44
N TYR A 98 -10.20 -11.42 -10.64
CA TYR A 98 -10.17 -10.81 -11.98
C TYR A 98 -8.97 -11.28 -12.82
N TYR A 99 -7.82 -11.47 -12.17
CA TYR A 99 -6.58 -11.88 -12.84
C TYR A 99 -6.35 -13.40 -12.84
N GLY A 100 -7.31 -14.21 -12.35
CA GLY A 100 -7.20 -15.67 -12.32
C GLY A 100 -6.17 -16.20 -11.33
N ILE A 101 -5.95 -15.49 -10.22
CA ILE A 101 -5.06 -15.89 -9.14
C ILE A 101 -5.90 -16.58 -8.06
N ASP A 102 -5.55 -17.82 -7.76
CA ASP A 102 -6.25 -18.69 -6.80
C ASP A 102 -5.44 -18.94 -5.52
N VAL A 103 -4.24 -18.38 -5.41
CA VAL A 103 -3.39 -18.45 -4.21
C VAL A 103 -2.94 -17.06 -3.77
N ILE A 104 -3.07 -16.76 -2.48
CA ILE A 104 -2.59 -15.53 -1.85
C ILE A 104 -1.64 -15.84 -0.69
N LEU A 105 -0.53 -15.09 -0.62
CA LEU A 105 0.36 -15.08 0.53
C LEU A 105 -0.15 -14.06 1.54
N THR A 106 -0.62 -14.50 2.70
CA THR A 106 -1.19 -13.63 3.73
C THR A 106 -1.19 -14.31 5.11
N PHE A 107 -0.98 -13.51 6.15
CA PHE A 107 -1.25 -13.90 7.55
C PHE A 107 -2.65 -13.49 8.01
N ASP A 108 -3.42 -12.82 7.15
CA ASP A 108 -4.78 -12.41 7.45
C ASP A 108 -5.76 -13.58 7.25
N GLU A 109 -6.34 -14.00 8.36
CA GLU A 109 -7.26 -15.12 8.45
C GLU A 109 -8.61 -14.84 7.75
N ASP A 110 -8.95 -13.56 7.52
CA ASP A 110 -10.22 -13.19 6.89
C ASP A 110 -10.33 -13.72 5.45
N PHE A 111 -9.21 -13.89 4.74
CA PHE A 111 -9.20 -14.49 3.41
C PHE A 111 -9.62 -15.97 3.41
N LYS A 112 -9.57 -16.66 4.55
CA LYS A 112 -10.06 -18.05 4.67
C LYS A 112 -11.58 -18.17 4.50
N ARG A 113 -12.31 -17.05 4.56
CA ARG A 113 -13.76 -17.00 4.28
C ARG A 113 -14.09 -17.21 2.80
N ILE A 114 -13.10 -17.12 1.91
CA ILE A 114 -13.27 -17.19 0.45
C ILE A 114 -12.90 -18.60 -0.06
N PRO A 115 -13.85 -19.46 -0.45
CA PRO A 115 -13.56 -20.87 -0.76
C PRO A 115 -12.66 -21.11 -1.97
N TRP A 116 -12.69 -20.20 -2.95
CA TRP A 116 -11.90 -20.31 -4.18
C TRP A 116 -10.50 -19.70 -4.08
N LEU A 117 -10.16 -19.05 -2.96
CA LEU A 117 -8.86 -18.40 -2.77
C LEU A 117 -8.06 -19.13 -1.68
N LYS A 118 -7.04 -19.87 -2.08
CA LYS A 118 -6.15 -20.59 -1.18
C LYS A 118 -5.20 -19.60 -0.48
N THR A 119 -5.13 -19.66 0.83
CA THR A 119 -4.19 -18.88 1.62
C THR A 119 -2.92 -19.67 1.92
N LEU A 120 -1.78 -18.99 1.86
CA LEU A 120 -0.47 -19.49 2.29
C LEU A 120 0.14 -18.48 3.28
N PRO A 121 0.67 -18.93 4.43
CA PRO A 121 1.41 -18.06 5.35
C PRO A 121 2.81 -17.71 4.83
#